data_AF-A0A9P6K9E6-F1
#
_entry.id   AF-A0A9P6K9E6-F1
#
_cell.length_a   1.000
_cell.length_b   1.000
_cell.length_c   1.000
_cell.angle_alpha   90.00
_cell.angle_beta   90.00
_cell.angle_gamma   90.00
#
_symmetry.space_group_name_H-M   'P 1'
#
loop_
_entity.id
_entity.type
_entity.pdbx_description
1 polymer ?
#
loop_
_entity_poly.entity_id
_entity_poly.type
_entity_poly.pdbx_seq_one_letter_code
_entity_poly.pdbx_strand_id
1 'polypeptide(L)'
;VFNVGNRRRIASKGDNRNGTSHSHAFFDPQNRAAKTIRDELALESLEELIHWLKQGGRVGIHDATNSSRERRKMLLNRLASEPNCRVLFIESICTDPVVLAHNISMKLSSPDYKGIDVAQARDDFRKRLDNYEKSYQTLGEEDEEDGIQYCKLINVGKKVIAYNIQGYLAGQCIFYLMNFNLSPRSIWLTRHGESLDNIVGKIGGDAPLSAKGKRYGACLSRFIKYRRQENEKTRRAEYEAGTAMSPQRERTVAVWTSMLTRTKETVEEFDPKEYDIKHIRFLNEIYA
;
A
#
# COMPACT_ATOMS: atom_id res chain seq x y z
N VAL A 1 -3.99 -11.28 -6.37
CA VAL A 1 -3.22 -11.44 -5.11
C VAL A 1 -3.66 -12.73 -4.47
N PHE A 2 -2.70 -13.56 -4.08
CA PHE A 2 -2.90 -14.90 -3.53
C PHE A 2 -2.41 -14.87 -2.09
N ASN A 3 -3.33 -14.61 -1.16
CA ASN A 3 -3.03 -14.41 0.26
C ASN A 3 -3.16 -15.73 1.03
N VAL A 4 -2.02 -16.25 1.50
CA VAL A 4 -1.95 -17.54 2.21
C VAL A 4 -2.71 -17.49 3.55
N GLY A 5 -2.75 -16.31 4.19
CA GLY A 5 -3.52 -16.10 5.43
C GLY A 5 -5.04 -16.26 5.24
N ASN A 6 -5.59 -15.78 4.12
CA ASN A 6 -6.99 -15.94 3.73
C ASN A 6 -7.28 -17.42 3.43
N ARG A 7 -6.39 -18.11 2.69
CA ARG A 7 -6.55 -19.55 2.42
C ARG A 7 -6.60 -20.36 3.71
N ARG A 8 -5.66 -20.12 4.63
CA ARG A 8 -5.68 -20.73 5.97
C ARG A 8 -7.04 -20.53 6.64
N ARG A 9 -7.60 -19.30 6.63
CA ARG A 9 -8.89 -19.00 7.24
C ARG A 9 -10.06 -19.78 6.62
N ILE A 10 -10.04 -20.00 5.30
CA ILE A 10 -11.06 -20.79 4.61
C ILE A 10 -10.91 -22.27 4.98
N ALA A 11 -9.68 -22.79 4.95
CA ALA A 11 -9.39 -24.17 5.36
C ALA A 11 -9.82 -24.45 6.82
N SER A 12 -9.62 -23.50 7.74
CA SER A 12 -10.10 -23.61 9.13
C SER A 12 -11.62 -23.65 9.28
N LYS A 13 -12.39 -23.16 8.29
CA LYS A 13 -13.86 -23.05 8.35
C LYS A 13 -14.58 -24.15 7.58
N GLY A 14 -13.98 -24.65 6.50
CA GLY A 14 -14.62 -25.58 5.57
C GLY A 14 -14.17 -27.04 5.71
N ASP A 15 -13.05 -27.30 6.36
CA ASP A 15 -12.46 -28.63 6.42
C ASP A 15 -12.26 -29.01 7.90
N ASN A 16 -12.66 -30.22 8.30
CA ASN A 16 -12.47 -30.80 9.65
C ASN A 16 -10.98 -31.01 10.02
N ARG A 17 -10.06 -30.21 9.44
CA ARG A 17 -8.65 -30.15 9.81
C ARG A 17 -8.55 -29.41 11.15
N ASN A 18 -8.62 -30.18 12.24
CA ASN A 18 -8.45 -29.77 13.65
C ASN A 18 -7.10 -29.07 14.00
N GLY A 19 -6.40 -28.45 13.04
CA GLY A 19 -5.01 -27.98 13.20
C GLY A 19 -4.74 -26.51 12.90
N THR A 20 -5.62 -25.77 12.22
CA THR A 20 -5.35 -24.37 11.79
C THR A 20 -5.93 -23.32 12.74
N SER A 21 -5.69 -23.52 14.04
CA SER A 21 -6.04 -22.55 15.08
C SER A 21 -5.37 -21.19 14.83
N HIS A 22 -6.07 -20.11 15.13
CA HIS A 22 -5.52 -18.75 15.05
C HIS A 22 -4.48 -18.44 16.13
N SER A 23 -4.32 -19.34 17.11
CA SER A 23 -3.39 -19.20 18.23
C SER A 23 -1.92 -19.10 17.78
N HIS A 24 -1.14 -18.29 18.50
CA HIS A 24 0.34 -18.24 18.38
C HIS A 24 1.02 -19.62 18.41
N ALA A 25 0.43 -20.65 19.04
CA ALA A 25 0.94 -22.02 19.06
C ALA A 25 1.00 -22.70 17.67
N PHE A 26 0.12 -22.30 16.74
CA PHE A 26 0.21 -22.73 15.34
C PHE A 26 1.41 -22.11 14.61
N PHE A 27 1.91 -20.98 15.13
CA PHE A 27 3.01 -20.25 14.52
C PHE A 27 4.38 -20.58 15.11
N ASP A 28 4.42 -21.37 16.18
CA ASP A 28 5.64 -21.82 16.83
C ASP A 28 6.58 -22.52 15.83
N PRO A 29 7.85 -22.10 15.69
CA PRO A 29 8.82 -22.76 14.81
C PRO A 29 9.13 -24.20 15.22
N GLN A 30 8.94 -24.58 16.49
CA GLN A 30 9.16 -25.95 16.98
C GLN A 30 7.99 -26.89 16.65
N ASN A 31 6.83 -26.34 16.30
CA ASN A 31 5.66 -27.13 15.91
C ASN A 31 5.78 -27.59 14.45
N ARG A 32 6.45 -28.73 14.25
CA ARG A 32 6.71 -29.31 12.91
C ARG A 32 5.42 -29.59 12.12
N ALA A 33 4.38 -30.12 12.78
CA ALA A 33 3.11 -30.39 12.12
C ALA A 33 2.45 -29.11 11.59
N ALA A 34 2.42 -28.04 12.40
CA ALA A 34 1.89 -26.75 11.96
C ALA A 34 2.78 -26.08 10.89
N LYS A 35 4.11 -26.29 10.93
CA LYS A 35 5.00 -25.86 9.85
C LYS A 35 4.64 -26.52 8.53
N THR A 36 4.49 -27.86 8.51
CA THR A 36 4.09 -28.62 7.31
C THR A 36 2.77 -28.10 6.73
N ILE A 37 1.74 -27.91 7.57
CA ILE A 37 0.46 -27.35 7.11
C ILE A 37 0.64 -25.95 6.50
N ARG A 38 1.49 -25.09 7.09
CA ARG A 38 1.79 -23.75 6.54
C ARG A 38 2.56 -23.82 5.22
N ASP A 39 3.43 -24.81 5.05
CA ASP A 39 4.16 -25.05 3.80
C ASP A 39 3.20 -25.50 2.68
N GLU A 40 2.33 -26.46 2.97
CA GLU A 40 1.29 -26.96 2.05
C GLU A 40 0.37 -25.82 1.59
N LEU A 41 -0.17 -25.04 2.53
CA LEU A 41 -1.04 -23.89 2.20
C LEU A 41 -0.32 -22.84 1.34
N ALA A 42 0.99 -22.66 1.54
CA ALA A 42 1.78 -21.75 0.72
C ALA A 42 1.97 -22.28 -0.70
N LEU A 43 2.20 -23.58 -0.87
CA LEU A 43 2.31 -24.25 -2.16
C LEU A 43 0.99 -24.29 -2.91
N GLU A 44 -0.12 -24.66 -2.26
CA GLU A 44 -1.45 -24.61 -2.88
C GLU A 44 -1.79 -23.20 -3.39
N SER A 45 -1.47 -22.18 -2.60
CA SER A 45 -1.66 -20.79 -3.01
C SER A 45 -0.72 -20.37 -4.15
N LEU A 46 0.45 -21.01 -4.28
CA LEU A 46 1.37 -20.81 -5.40
C LEU A 46 0.84 -21.51 -6.67
N GLU A 47 0.28 -22.72 -6.56
CA GLU A 47 -0.31 -23.44 -7.70
C GLU A 47 -1.46 -22.66 -8.32
N GLU A 48 -2.35 -22.10 -7.49
CA GLU A 48 -3.42 -21.24 -8.01
C GLU A 48 -2.89 -19.98 -8.71
N LEU A 49 -1.82 -19.40 -8.17
CA LEU A 49 -1.15 -18.27 -8.80
C LEU A 49 -0.60 -18.66 -10.16
N ILE A 50 0.13 -19.77 -10.25
CA ILE A 50 0.69 -20.30 -11.49
C ILE A 50 -0.42 -20.60 -12.50
N HIS A 51 -1.51 -21.25 -12.06
CA HIS A 51 -2.66 -21.54 -12.91
C HIS A 51 -3.26 -20.26 -13.50
N TRP A 52 -3.47 -19.24 -12.66
CA TRP A 52 -3.99 -17.95 -13.11
C TRP A 52 -3.04 -17.23 -14.09
N LEU A 53 -1.72 -17.31 -13.88
CA LEU A 53 -0.74 -16.80 -14.85
C LEU A 53 -0.85 -17.52 -16.19
N LYS A 54 -1.02 -18.85 -16.19
CA LYS A 54 -1.19 -19.65 -17.42
C LYS A 54 -2.48 -19.31 -18.17
N GLN A 55 -3.51 -18.82 -17.49
CA GLN A 55 -4.75 -18.32 -18.10
C GLN A 55 -4.62 -16.92 -18.74
N GLY A 56 -3.43 -16.32 -18.72
CA GLY A 56 -3.17 -15.00 -19.31
C GLY A 56 -2.91 -13.89 -18.28
N GLY A 57 -2.91 -14.22 -16.98
CA GLY A 57 -2.43 -13.32 -15.94
C GLY A 57 -0.97 -12.91 -16.17
N ARG A 58 -0.62 -11.66 -15.83
CA ARG A 58 0.72 -11.11 -16.09
C ARG A 58 1.59 -10.97 -14.84
N VAL A 59 0.98 -10.64 -13.70
CA VAL A 59 1.68 -10.46 -12.42
C VAL A 59 0.83 -11.05 -11.29
N GLY A 60 1.37 -12.07 -10.62
CA GLY A 60 0.78 -12.67 -9.42
C GLY A 60 1.52 -12.19 -8.18
N ILE A 61 0.80 -11.85 -7.11
CA ILE A 61 1.39 -11.51 -5.81
C ILE A 61 1.12 -12.68 -4.87
N HIS A 62 2.17 -13.39 -4.46
CA HIS A 62 2.12 -14.42 -3.42
C HIS A 62 2.33 -13.75 -2.06
N ASP A 63 1.24 -13.53 -1.32
CA ASP A 63 1.23 -12.78 -0.08
C ASP A 63 1.29 -13.73 1.13
N ALA A 64 2.50 -13.89 1.65
CA ALA A 64 2.85 -14.70 2.81
C ALA A 64 4.10 -14.13 3.49
N THR A 65 4.41 -14.58 4.70
CA THR A 65 5.60 -14.11 5.43
C THR A 65 6.90 -14.50 4.76
N ASN A 66 6.99 -15.70 4.18
CA ASN A 66 8.15 -16.22 3.44
C ASN A 66 9.50 -15.91 4.14
N SER A 67 9.49 -16.03 5.47
CA SER A 67 10.49 -15.44 6.37
C SER A 67 11.73 -16.29 6.57
N SER A 68 11.73 -17.57 6.15
CA SER A 68 12.89 -18.46 6.19
C SER A 68 13.44 -18.70 4.79
N ARG A 69 14.76 -18.94 4.70
CA ARG A 69 15.44 -19.29 3.45
C ARG A 69 14.89 -20.59 2.86
N GLU A 70 14.63 -21.58 3.71
CA GLU A 70 14.02 -22.86 3.32
C GLU A 70 12.67 -22.65 2.60
N ARG A 71 11.80 -21.78 3.12
CA ARG A 71 10.52 -21.46 2.48
C ARG A 71 10.72 -20.81 1.12
N ARG A 72 11.64 -19.84 1.01
CA ARG A 72 11.94 -19.16 -0.27
C ARG A 72 12.48 -20.14 -1.31
N LYS A 73 13.42 -21.01 -0.92
CA LYS A 73 13.95 -22.07 -1.79
C LYS A 73 12.88 -23.05 -2.25
N MET A 74 11.99 -23.47 -1.36
CA MET A 74 10.86 -24.33 -1.72
C MET A 74 9.99 -23.71 -2.83
N LEU A 75 9.64 -22.41 -2.71
CA LEU A 75 8.85 -21.71 -3.72
C LEU A 75 9.61 -21.55 -5.04
N LEU A 76 10.90 -21.18 -4.98
CA LEU A 76 11.75 -21.03 -6.16
C LEU A 76 11.96 -22.35 -6.91
N ASN A 77 12.21 -23.45 -6.20
CA ASN A 77 12.35 -24.78 -6.78
C ASN A 77 11.09 -25.19 -7.54
N ARG A 78 9.90 -24.88 -6.98
CA ARG A 78 8.65 -25.12 -7.69
C ARG A 78 8.51 -24.24 -8.93
N LEU A 79 8.86 -22.96 -8.83
CA LEU A 79 8.79 -22.00 -9.94
C LEU A 79 9.84 -22.23 -11.02
N ALA A 80 10.93 -22.95 -10.75
CA ALA A 80 11.91 -23.34 -11.75
C ALA A 80 11.30 -24.20 -12.88
N SER A 81 10.17 -24.87 -12.62
CA SER A 81 9.39 -25.60 -13.63
C SER A 81 8.51 -24.67 -14.50
N GLU A 82 8.50 -23.36 -14.25
CA GLU A 82 7.70 -22.35 -14.95
C GLU A 82 8.62 -21.36 -15.69
N PRO A 83 9.15 -21.70 -16.88
CA PRO A 83 10.25 -20.96 -17.53
C PRO A 83 9.93 -19.50 -17.89
N ASN A 84 8.64 -19.17 -18.01
CA ASN A 84 8.17 -17.82 -18.32
C ASN A 84 7.83 -16.99 -17.07
N CYS A 85 8.00 -17.55 -15.88
CA CYS A 85 7.69 -16.88 -14.62
C CYS A 85 8.98 -16.29 -14.01
N ARG A 86 9.07 -14.96 -13.95
CA ARG A 86 10.13 -14.27 -13.21
C ARG A 86 9.65 -13.97 -11.80
N VAL A 87 10.57 -14.06 -10.83
CA VAL A 87 10.28 -13.87 -9.41
C VAL A 87 11.01 -12.63 -8.90
N LEU A 88 10.27 -11.76 -8.21
CA LEU A 88 10.79 -10.63 -7.45
C LEU A 88 10.32 -10.74 -6.01
N PHE A 89 11.25 -10.84 -5.06
CA PHE A 89 10.92 -10.77 -3.64
C PHE A 89 10.81 -9.30 -3.19
N ILE A 90 9.80 -9.02 -2.37
CA ILE A 90 9.59 -7.71 -1.77
C ILE A 90 9.55 -7.91 -0.26
N GLU A 91 10.62 -7.50 0.42
CA GLU A 91 10.78 -7.63 1.87
C GLU A 91 10.51 -6.29 2.54
N SER A 92 9.48 -6.23 3.40
CA SER A 92 9.17 -5.04 4.19
C SER A 92 9.75 -5.18 5.59
N ILE A 93 10.78 -4.40 5.90
CA ILE A 93 11.44 -4.38 7.20
C ILE A 93 11.01 -3.12 7.94
N CYS A 94 10.46 -3.26 9.15
CA CYS A 94 10.06 -2.11 9.96
C CYS A 94 10.59 -2.27 11.39
N THR A 95 11.46 -1.35 11.79
CA THR A 95 12.01 -1.22 13.15
C THR A 95 11.53 0.06 13.83
N ASP A 96 10.77 0.91 13.13
CA ASP A 96 10.20 2.14 13.67
C ASP A 96 9.05 1.81 14.64
N PRO A 97 9.17 2.12 15.95
CA PRO A 97 8.21 1.70 16.96
C PRO A 97 6.82 2.34 16.78
N VAL A 98 6.75 3.56 16.24
CA VAL A 98 5.48 4.25 16.00
C VAL A 98 4.72 3.57 14.86
N VAL A 99 5.43 3.25 13.78
CA VAL A 99 4.85 2.53 12.64
C VAL A 99 4.43 1.11 13.04
N LEU A 100 5.25 0.42 13.83
CA LEU A 100 4.90 -0.91 14.36
C LEU A 100 3.64 -0.85 15.22
N ALA A 101 3.54 0.08 16.16
CA ALA A 101 2.36 0.23 17.02
C ALA A 101 1.08 0.50 16.19
N HIS A 102 1.17 1.37 15.19
CA HIS A 102 0.06 1.64 14.27
C HIS A 102 -0.35 0.39 13.47
N ASN A 103 0.62 -0.32 12.88
CA ASN A 103 0.36 -1.54 12.13
C ASN A 103 -0.24 -2.66 12.99
N ILE A 104 0.22 -2.79 14.24
CA ILE A 104 -0.35 -3.73 15.22
C ILE A 104 -1.81 -3.36 15.50
N SER A 105 -2.11 -2.08 15.77
CA SER A 105 -3.49 -1.62 16.00
C SER A 105 -4.42 -2.00 14.84
N MET A 106 -3.99 -1.81 13.59
CA MET A 106 -4.75 -2.24 12.40
C MET A 106 -4.90 -3.77 12.30
N LYS A 107 -3.95 -4.55 12.81
CA LYS A 107 -4.07 -6.03 12.86
C LYS A 107 -5.04 -6.48 13.93
N LEU A 108 -5.12 -5.78 15.07
CA LEU A 108 -6.07 -6.09 16.14
C LEU A 108 -7.52 -5.81 15.72
N SER A 109 -7.76 -4.90 14.78
CA SER A 109 -9.08 -4.69 14.18
C SER A 109 -9.42 -5.68 13.05
N SER A 110 -8.51 -6.61 12.73
CA SER A 110 -8.72 -7.60 11.67
C SER A 110 -9.69 -8.73 12.09
N PRO A 111 -10.25 -9.49 11.13
CA PRO A 111 -11.15 -10.60 11.42
C PRO A 111 -10.56 -11.68 12.35
N ASP A 112 -9.22 -11.79 12.43
CA ASP A 112 -8.52 -12.78 13.27
C ASP A 112 -8.72 -12.52 14.78
N TYR A 113 -9.03 -11.28 15.18
CA TYR A 113 -9.21 -10.88 16.59
C TYR A 113 -10.62 -10.37 16.90
N LYS A 114 -11.58 -10.59 15.99
CA LYS A 114 -12.97 -10.13 16.18
C LYS A 114 -13.59 -10.79 17.41
N GLY A 115 -13.99 -9.98 18.39
CA GLY A 115 -14.63 -10.45 19.64
C GLY A 115 -13.64 -10.89 20.72
N ILE A 116 -12.34 -10.76 20.51
CA ILE A 116 -11.31 -10.97 21.53
C ILE A 116 -11.05 -9.62 22.24
N ASP A 117 -10.84 -9.67 23.55
CA ASP A 117 -10.42 -8.49 24.32
C ASP A 117 -9.12 -7.88 23.75
N VAL A 118 -9.03 -6.56 23.72
CA VAL A 118 -7.91 -5.84 23.08
C VAL A 118 -6.58 -6.17 23.75
N ALA A 119 -6.54 -6.33 25.07
CA ALA A 119 -5.31 -6.64 25.78
C ALA A 119 -4.85 -8.08 25.48
N GLN A 120 -5.79 -9.03 25.44
CA GLN A 120 -5.51 -10.42 25.08
C GLN A 120 -5.07 -10.56 23.61
N ALA A 121 -5.75 -9.89 22.70
CA ALA A 121 -5.39 -9.88 21.28
C ALA A 121 -3.98 -9.30 21.05
N ARG A 122 -3.62 -8.25 21.79
CA ARG A 122 -2.28 -7.66 21.75
C ARG A 122 -1.20 -8.62 22.27
N ASP A 123 -1.47 -9.33 23.37
CA ASP A 123 -0.53 -10.30 23.94
C ASP A 123 -0.30 -11.50 23.01
N ASP A 124 -1.36 -12.07 22.44
CA ASP A 124 -1.25 -13.15 21.46
C ASP A 124 -0.50 -12.69 20.20
N PHE A 125 -0.80 -11.49 19.68
CA PHE A 125 -0.09 -10.95 18.52
C PHE A 125 1.40 -10.72 18.81
N ARG A 126 1.75 -10.24 20.01
CA ARG A 126 3.14 -10.07 20.44
C ARG A 126 3.87 -11.40 20.49
N LYS A 127 3.30 -12.43 21.13
CA LYS A 127 3.88 -13.78 21.16
C LYS A 127 4.07 -14.36 19.77
N ARG A 128 3.12 -14.09 18.87
CA ARG A 128 3.22 -14.48 17.46
C ARG A 128 4.37 -13.76 16.75
N LEU A 129 4.58 -12.47 17.02
CA LEU A 129 5.71 -11.71 16.50
C LEU A 129 7.04 -12.28 17.01
N ASP A 130 7.16 -12.54 18.31
CA ASP A 130 8.35 -13.13 18.93
C ASP A 130 8.73 -14.48 18.28
N ASN A 131 7.73 -15.30 17.91
CA ASN A 131 7.96 -16.56 17.21
C ASN A 131 8.47 -16.38 15.77
N TYR A 132 7.97 -15.36 15.06
CA TYR A 132 8.48 -15.02 13.73
C TYR A 132 9.90 -14.48 13.80
N GLU A 133 10.20 -13.60 14.76
CA GLU A 133 11.54 -13.00 14.91
C GLU A 133 12.61 -14.07 15.17
N LYS A 134 12.31 -15.09 15.98
CA LYS A 134 13.23 -16.22 16.24
C LYS A 134 13.62 -17.02 15.00
N SER A 135 12.75 -17.03 13.98
CA SER A 135 12.92 -17.86 12.77
C SER A 135 13.15 -17.03 11.50
N TYR A 136 13.19 -15.70 11.63
CA TYR A 136 13.32 -14.79 10.52
C TYR A 136 14.76 -14.77 9.99
N GLN A 137 14.89 -15.01 8.69
CA GLN A 137 16.13 -14.94 7.94
C GLN A 137 15.90 -13.94 6.82
N THR A 138 16.45 -12.73 6.98
CA THR A 138 16.35 -11.69 5.95
C THR A 138 16.98 -12.15 4.64
N LEU A 139 16.57 -11.58 3.51
CA LEU A 139 17.26 -11.80 2.24
C LEU A 139 18.73 -11.33 2.35
N GLY A 140 19.71 -12.04 1.81
CA GLY A 140 21.12 -11.62 1.96
C GLY A 140 22.07 -12.33 1.01
N GLU A 141 23.36 -12.31 1.34
CA GLU A 141 24.44 -12.88 0.51
C GLU A 141 24.12 -14.29 0.01
N GLU A 142 23.57 -15.13 0.88
CA GLU A 142 23.20 -16.49 0.53
C GLU A 142 22.04 -16.60 -0.50
N ASP A 143 21.11 -15.63 -0.51
CA ASP A 143 20.03 -15.53 -1.51
C ASP A 143 20.58 -14.90 -2.82
N GLU A 144 21.60 -14.05 -2.71
CA GLU A 144 22.29 -13.42 -3.83
C GLU A 144 23.11 -14.44 -4.63
N GLU A 145 23.77 -15.39 -3.95
CA GLU A 145 24.44 -16.55 -4.56
C GLU A 145 23.44 -17.41 -5.37
N ASP A 146 22.20 -17.52 -4.89
CA ASP A 146 21.10 -18.21 -5.57
C ASP A 146 20.51 -17.37 -6.75
N GLY A 147 21.07 -16.17 -7.03
CA GLY A 147 20.68 -15.30 -8.15
C GLY A 147 19.33 -14.61 -7.98
N ILE A 148 18.81 -14.52 -6.74
CA ILE A 148 17.47 -14.03 -6.45
C ILE A 148 17.34 -12.53 -6.75
N GLN A 149 16.21 -12.11 -7.32
CA GLN A 149 15.86 -10.70 -7.45
C GLN A 149 15.06 -10.25 -6.23
N TYR A 150 15.48 -9.17 -5.59
CA TYR A 150 14.73 -8.67 -4.45
C TYR A 150 14.80 -7.16 -4.25
N CYS A 151 13.79 -6.66 -3.54
CA CYS A 151 13.71 -5.30 -3.03
C CYS A 151 13.40 -5.32 -1.54
N LYS A 152 14.24 -4.68 -0.73
CA LYS A 152 13.97 -4.41 0.69
C LYS A 152 13.46 -3.00 0.88
N LEU A 153 12.28 -2.87 1.48
CA LEU A 153 11.70 -1.60 1.92
C LEU A 153 11.88 -1.48 3.42
N ILE A 154 12.81 -0.63 3.84
CA ILE A 154 13.16 -0.46 5.24
C ILE A 154 12.46 0.79 5.78
N ASN A 155 11.71 0.62 6.88
CA ASN A 155 10.95 1.64 7.58
C ASN A 155 10.07 2.46 6.62
N VAL A 156 9.22 1.76 5.85
CA VAL A 156 8.26 2.38 4.92
C VAL A 156 8.99 3.22 3.85
N GLY A 157 10.03 2.65 3.26
CA GLY A 157 10.76 3.29 2.17
C GLY A 157 11.76 4.37 2.60
N LYS A 158 12.00 4.59 3.92
CA LYS A 158 13.11 5.44 4.39
C LYS A 158 14.46 4.98 3.80
N LYS A 159 14.63 3.67 3.59
CA LYS A 159 15.73 3.10 2.82
C LYS A 159 15.18 2.00 1.92
N VAL A 160 15.65 1.97 0.67
CA VAL A 160 15.35 0.94 -0.31
C VAL A 160 16.64 0.26 -0.74
N ILE A 161 16.67 -1.07 -0.71
CA ILE A 161 17.78 -1.87 -1.24
C ILE A 161 17.22 -2.72 -2.37
N ALA A 162 17.77 -2.62 -3.57
CA ALA A 162 17.38 -3.40 -4.72
C ALA A 162 18.57 -4.21 -5.22
N TYR A 163 18.37 -5.50 -5.48
CA TYR A 163 19.41 -6.42 -5.92
C TYR A 163 18.95 -7.24 -7.13
N ASN A 164 19.82 -7.34 -8.13
CA ASN A 164 19.61 -8.12 -9.36
C ASN A 164 18.24 -7.87 -10.03
N ILE A 165 17.84 -6.61 -10.18
CA ILE A 165 16.54 -6.26 -10.79
C ILE A 165 16.61 -6.43 -12.29
N GLN A 166 15.80 -7.33 -12.83
CA GLN A 166 15.79 -7.61 -14.27
C GLN A 166 14.41 -7.41 -14.90
N GLY A 167 14.41 -6.73 -16.03
CA GLY A 167 13.22 -6.50 -16.84
C GLY A 167 12.39 -5.30 -16.37
N TYR A 168 11.54 -4.85 -17.30
CA TYR A 168 10.77 -3.62 -17.17
C TYR A 168 9.81 -3.63 -15.97
N LEU A 169 9.03 -4.69 -15.79
CA LEU A 169 8.00 -4.75 -14.75
C LEU A 169 8.59 -4.72 -13.33
N ALA A 170 9.71 -5.40 -13.09
CA ALA A 170 10.39 -5.36 -11.79
C ALA A 170 10.92 -3.96 -11.48
N GLY A 171 11.53 -3.29 -12.48
CA GLY A 171 11.97 -1.90 -12.36
C GLY A 171 10.82 -0.93 -12.08
N GLN A 172 9.69 -1.05 -12.78
CA GLN A 172 8.49 -0.25 -12.53
C GLN A 172 7.90 -0.50 -11.14
N CYS A 173 7.89 -1.75 -10.68
CA CYS A 173 7.44 -2.11 -9.34
C CYS A 173 8.28 -1.40 -8.28
N ILE A 174 9.61 -1.44 -8.39
CA ILE A 174 10.51 -0.78 -7.43
C ILE A 174 10.37 0.72 -7.50
N PHE A 175 10.30 1.31 -8.70
CA PHE A 175 10.05 2.74 -8.86
C PHE A 175 8.75 3.17 -8.15
N TYR A 176 7.67 2.40 -8.31
CA TYR A 176 6.42 2.67 -7.60
C TYR A 176 6.60 2.60 -6.08
N LEU A 177 7.27 1.57 -5.58
CA LEU A 177 7.49 1.37 -4.14
C LEU A 177 8.39 2.44 -3.51
N MET A 178 9.38 2.94 -4.24
CA MET A 178 10.23 4.06 -3.80
C MET A 178 9.45 5.35 -3.60
N ASN A 179 8.35 5.54 -4.34
CA ASN A 179 7.48 6.71 -4.24
C ASN A 179 6.31 6.50 -3.27
N PHE A 180 6.21 5.31 -2.67
CA PHE A 180 5.12 4.99 -1.77
C PHE A 180 5.26 5.72 -0.43
N ASN A 181 4.14 6.25 0.08
CA ASN A 181 4.15 7.05 1.29
C ASN A 181 2.92 6.70 2.13
N LEU A 182 3.10 6.27 3.38
CA LEU A 182 2.00 5.89 4.29
C LEU A 182 1.45 7.05 5.12
N SER A 183 2.05 8.25 5.06
CA SER A 183 1.57 9.40 5.82
C SER A 183 0.13 9.75 5.43
N PRO A 184 -0.79 9.85 6.41
CA PRO A 184 -2.16 10.30 6.16
C PRO A 184 -2.18 11.64 5.41
N ARG A 185 -2.89 11.65 4.28
CA ARG A 185 -3.07 12.85 3.45
C ARG A 185 -4.46 12.88 2.86
N SER A 186 -4.95 14.09 2.65
CA SER A 186 -6.18 14.33 1.91
C SER A 186 -5.82 14.71 0.48
N ILE A 187 -6.45 14.04 -0.48
CA ILE A 187 -6.40 14.38 -1.90
C ILE A 187 -7.82 14.75 -2.29
N TRP A 188 -8.02 15.99 -2.77
CA TRP A 188 -9.31 16.47 -3.25
C TRP A 188 -9.28 16.51 -4.77
N LEU A 189 -10.29 15.90 -5.39
CA LEU A 189 -10.46 15.91 -6.84
C LEU A 189 -11.77 16.62 -7.15
N THR A 190 -11.70 17.59 -8.06
CA THR A 190 -12.87 18.26 -8.60
C THR A 190 -12.61 18.71 -10.03
N ARG A 191 -13.68 18.91 -10.79
CA ARG A 191 -13.62 19.55 -12.10
C ARG A 191 -13.43 21.06 -11.93
N HIS A 192 -13.12 21.73 -13.03
CA HIS A 192 -13.30 23.17 -13.14
C HIS A 192 -14.76 23.57 -12.85
N GLY A 193 -14.99 24.83 -12.47
CA GLY A 193 -16.34 25.38 -12.44
C GLY A 193 -17.02 25.30 -13.82
N GLU A 194 -18.35 25.41 -13.87
CA GLU A 194 -19.10 25.42 -15.13
C GLU A 194 -18.49 26.42 -16.14
N SER A 195 -18.15 25.96 -17.35
CA SER A 195 -17.65 26.80 -18.44
C SER A 195 -18.76 27.24 -19.40
N LEU A 196 -18.48 28.22 -20.27
CA LEU A 196 -19.42 28.60 -21.34
C LEU A 196 -19.71 27.43 -22.30
N ASP A 197 -18.71 26.60 -22.60
CA ASP A 197 -18.90 25.39 -23.41
C ASP A 197 -19.84 24.38 -22.71
N ASN A 198 -19.81 24.28 -21.37
CA ASN A 198 -20.75 23.42 -20.65
C ASN A 198 -22.21 23.88 -20.80
N ILE A 199 -22.46 25.18 -20.82
CA ILE A 199 -23.81 25.74 -20.98
C ILE A 199 -24.42 25.35 -22.33
N VAL A 200 -23.61 25.35 -23.39
CA VAL A 200 -24.05 25.02 -24.75
C VAL A 200 -23.89 23.53 -25.08
N GLY A 201 -23.47 22.70 -24.13
CA GLY A 201 -23.29 21.26 -24.33
C GLY A 201 -22.13 20.89 -25.25
N LYS A 202 -21.14 21.78 -25.43
CA LYS A 202 -19.97 21.54 -26.27
C LYS A 202 -18.88 20.81 -25.49
N ILE A 203 -18.25 19.83 -26.14
CA ILE A 203 -17.14 19.05 -25.59
C ILE A 203 -15.78 19.66 -26.00
N GLY A 204 -14.75 19.41 -25.20
CA GLY A 204 -13.39 19.86 -25.48
C GLY A 204 -13.20 21.37 -25.30
N GLY A 205 -12.41 21.97 -26.19
CA GLY A 205 -12.18 23.41 -26.26
C GLY A 205 -11.46 24.00 -25.05
N ASP A 206 -11.40 25.33 -25.02
CA ASP A 206 -10.76 26.10 -23.93
C ASP A 206 -11.61 27.30 -23.46
N ALA A 207 -12.94 27.14 -23.44
CA ALA A 207 -13.83 28.21 -23.01
C ALA A 207 -13.58 28.63 -21.55
N PRO A 208 -13.77 29.93 -21.22
CA PRO A 208 -13.69 30.44 -19.85
C PRO A 208 -14.88 29.99 -18.99
N LEU A 209 -14.82 30.29 -17.70
CA LEU A 209 -15.89 30.02 -16.74
C LEU A 209 -17.14 30.87 -16.99
N SER A 210 -18.29 30.26 -16.75
CA SER A 210 -19.55 30.97 -16.59
C SER A 210 -19.57 31.76 -15.28
N ALA A 211 -20.58 32.63 -15.11
CA ALA A 211 -20.81 33.31 -13.84
C ALA A 211 -21.01 32.32 -12.67
N LYS A 212 -21.64 31.16 -12.92
CA LYS A 212 -21.77 30.10 -11.91
C LYS A 212 -20.43 29.40 -11.65
N GLY A 213 -19.64 29.17 -12.69
CA GLY A 213 -18.28 28.61 -12.57
C GLY A 213 -17.36 29.47 -11.70
N LYS A 214 -17.39 30.80 -11.86
CA LYS A 214 -16.63 31.73 -11.02
C LYS A 214 -17.08 31.67 -9.55
N ARG A 215 -18.39 31.64 -9.29
CA ARG A 215 -18.92 31.44 -7.93
C ARG A 215 -18.46 30.12 -7.31
N TYR A 216 -18.42 29.05 -8.11
CA TYR A 216 -17.91 27.76 -7.68
C TYR A 216 -16.42 27.86 -7.27
N GLY A 217 -15.56 28.49 -8.06
CA GLY A 217 -14.15 28.71 -7.72
C GLY A 217 -13.96 29.44 -6.38
N ALA A 218 -14.73 30.51 -6.15
CA ALA A 218 -14.72 31.23 -4.88
C ALA A 218 -15.18 30.35 -3.68
N CYS A 219 -16.22 29.53 -3.87
CA CYS A 219 -16.65 28.57 -2.85
C CYS A 219 -15.61 27.49 -2.59
N LEU A 220 -14.92 27.02 -3.63
CA LEU A 220 -13.88 26.00 -3.54
C LEU A 220 -12.69 26.49 -2.71
N SER A 221 -12.21 27.72 -2.95
CA SER A 221 -11.13 28.32 -2.14
C SER A 221 -11.49 28.36 -0.65
N ARG A 222 -12.70 28.83 -0.30
CA ARG A 222 -13.20 28.83 1.09
C ARG A 222 -13.31 27.43 1.68
N PHE A 223 -13.81 26.46 0.91
CA PHE A 223 -13.95 25.08 1.36
C PHE A 223 -12.59 24.46 1.67
N ILE A 224 -11.60 24.62 0.79
CA ILE A 224 -10.25 24.08 1.01
C ILE A 224 -9.59 24.73 2.22
N LYS A 225 -9.74 26.04 2.41
CA LYS A 225 -9.25 26.74 3.60
C LYS A 225 -9.84 26.17 4.89
N TYR A 226 -11.16 25.94 4.92
CA TYR A 226 -11.83 25.29 6.05
C TYR A 226 -11.31 23.88 6.32
N ARG A 227 -11.21 23.03 5.28
CA ARG A 227 -10.72 21.65 5.42
C ARG A 227 -9.27 21.57 5.88
N ARG A 228 -8.44 22.53 5.44
CA ARG A 228 -7.04 22.64 5.88
C ARG A 228 -6.96 22.87 7.38
N GLN A 229 -7.73 23.83 7.91
CA GLN A 229 -7.75 24.14 9.35
C GLN A 229 -8.21 22.94 10.19
N GLU A 230 -9.22 22.20 9.74
CA GLU A 230 -9.67 20.98 10.43
C GLU A 230 -8.59 19.90 10.44
N ASN A 231 -7.93 19.66 9.29
CA ASN A 231 -6.83 18.70 9.20
C ASN A 231 -5.61 19.09 10.07
N GLU A 232 -5.31 20.39 10.18
CA GLU A 232 -4.23 20.90 11.05
C GLU A 232 -4.53 20.64 12.54
N LYS A 233 -5.78 20.83 12.98
CA LYS A 233 -6.21 20.49 14.34
C LYS A 233 -6.06 19.00 14.63
N THR A 234 -6.51 18.14 13.73
CA THR A 234 -6.38 16.68 13.89
C THR A 234 -4.92 16.26 13.99
N ARG A 235 -4.06 16.76 13.09
CA ARG A 235 -2.62 16.45 13.11
C ARG A 235 -1.93 16.92 14.37
N ARG A 236 -2.30 18.10 14.88
CA ARG A 236 -1.77 18.64 16.13
C ARG A 236 -2.13 17.74 17.31
N ALA A 237 -3.39 17.30 17.39
CA ALA A 237 -3.83 16.37 18.43
C ALA A 237 -3.09 15.01 18.35
N GLU A 238 -2.89 14.47 17.15
CA GLU A 238 -2.12 13.22 16.96
C GLU A 238 -0.65 13.35 17.39
N TYR A 239 -0.03 14.49 17.11
CA TYR A 239 1.34 14.79 17.51
C TYR A 239 1.47 14.95 19.03
N GLU A 240 0.57 15.72 19.66
CA GLU A 240 0.50 15.89 21.12
C GLU A 240 0.26 14.55 21.83
N ALA A 241 -0.51 13.63 21.21
CA ALA A 241 -0.71 12.27 21.70
C ALA A 241 0.45 11.30 21.41
N GLY A 242 1.50 11.71 20.69
CA GLY A 242 2.63 10.85 20.32
C GLY A 242 2.29 9.75 19.31
N THR A 243 1.18 9.89 18.58
CA THR A 243 0.68 8.90 17.61
C THR A 243 0.97 9.26 16.15
N ALA A 244 1.57 10.43 15.91
CA ALA A 244 1.87 10.91 14.57
C ALA A 244 2.93 10.05 13.87
N MET A 245 2.57 9.45 12.73
CA MET A 245 3.46 8.60 11.93
C MET A 245 4.53 9.36 11.14
N SER A 246 4.47 10.69 11.09
CA SER A 246 5.41 11.51 10.35
C SER A 246 5.66 12.84 11.05
N PRO A 247 6.87 13.40 10.95
CA PRO A 247 7.21 14.68 11.56
C PRO A 247 6.32 15.80 11.00
N GLN A 248 6.01 16.76 11.87
CA GLN A 248 5.25 17.95 11.53
C GLN A 248 6.07 18.80 10.55
N ARG A 249 5.79 18.64 9.25
CA ARG A 249 6.22 19.60 8.24
C ARG A 249 5.00 20.42 7.85
N GLU A 250 5.09 21.72 8.05
CA GLU A 250 4.21 22.66 7.35
C GLU A 250 4.43 22.43 5.85
N ARG A 251 3.44 21.83 5.20
CA ARG A 251 3.43 21.70 3.75
C ARG A 251 2.36 22.64 3.26
N THR A 252 2.75 23.54 2.37
CA THR A 252 1.81 24.28 1.53
C THR A 252 0.90 23.27 0.83
N VAL A 253 -0.39 23.59 0.76
CA VAL A 253 -1.34 22.76 0.01
C VAL A 253 -1.06 22.96 -1.46
N ALA A 254 -0.72 21.88 -2.16
CA ALA A 254 -0.51 21.92 -3.60
C ALA A 254 -1.87 21.90 -4.31
N VAL A 255 -2.07 22.83 -5.24
CA VAL A 255 -3.26 22.94 -6.07
C VAL A 255 -2.84 22.74 -7.52
N TRP A 256 -3.28 21.64 -8.13
CA TRP A 256 -2.92 21.32 -9.50
C TRP A 256 -4.09 21.55 -10.43
N THR A 257 -3.84 22.25 -11.53
CA THR A 257 -4.82 22.45 -12.60
C THR A 257 -4.28 21.90 -13.91
N SER A 258 -5.16 21.76 -14.89
CA SER A 258 -4.73 21.62 -16.28
C SER A 258 -4.12 22.93 -16.81
N MET A 259 -3.69 22.93 -18.08
CA MET A 259 -3.28 24.15 -18.76
C MET A 259 -4.46 24.97 -19.32
N LEU A 260 -5.68 24.45 -19.22
CA LEU A 260 -6.90 25.03 -19.78
C LEU A 260 -7.42 26.19 -18.93
N THR A 261 -7.90 27.23 -19.61
CA THR A 261 -8.41 28.50 -19.09
C THR A 261 -9.41 28.26 -17.95
N ARG A 262 -10.46 27.46 -18.18
CA ARG A 262 -11.46 27.13 -17.15
C ARG A 262 -10.90 26.56 -15.85
N THR A 263 -9.83 25.76 -15.90
CA THR A 263 -9.21 25.21 -14.68
C THR A 263 -8.35 26.23 -13.96
N LYS A 264 -7.69 27.13 -14.70
CA LYS A 264 -6.91 28.25 -14.14
C LYS A 264 -7.83 29.27 -13.48
N GLU A 265 -8.90 29.66 -14.15
CA GLU A 265 -9.91 30.57 -13.62
C GLU A 265 -10.59 30.01 -12.35
N THR A 266 -10.75 28.68 -12.26
CA THR A 266 -11.36 28.04 -11.07
C THR A 266 -10.53 28.28 -9.81
N VAL A 267 -9.22 28.48 -9.95
CA VAL A 267 -8.30 28.65 -8.82
C VAL A 267 -7.81 30.09 -8.65
N GLU A 268 -8.38 31.08 -9.34
CA GLU A 268 -7.99 32.50 -9.23
C GLU A 268 -8.08 33.04 -7.80
N GLU A 269 -9.06 32.56 -7.03
CA GLU A 269 -9.31 32.96 -5.64
C GLU A 269 -8.41 32.23 -4.61
N PHE A 270 -7.43 31.43 -5.06
CA PHE A 270 -6.45 30.82 -4.18
C PHE A 270 -5.23 31.72 -4.06
N ASP A 271 -4.88 32.14 -2.84
CA ASP A 271 -3.71 32.98 -2.59
C ASP A 271 -2.40 32.22 -2.90
N PRO A 272 -1.58 32.65 -3.89
CA PRO A 272 -0.32 31.99 -4.22
C PRO A 272 0.71 32.00 -3.08
N LYS A 273 0.53 32.82 -2.04
CA LYS A 273 1.36 32.78 -0.82
C LYS A 273 0.95 31.65 0.13
N GLU A 274 -0.32 31.23 0.11
CA GLU A 274 -0.83 30.15 0.94
C GLU A 274 -0.80 28.77 0.22
N TYR A 275 -0.89 28.78 -1.12
CA TYR A 275 -1.05 27.58 -1.96
C TYR A 275 0.04 27.44 -3.03
N ASP A 276 0.57 26.22 -3.20
CA ASP A 276 1.49 25.88 -4.29
C ASP A 276 0.69 25.53 -5.54
N ILE A 277 0.37 26.54 -6.36
CA ILE A 277 -0.43 26.40 -7.57
C ILE A 277 0.45 25.97 -8.76
N LYS A 278 0.10 24.85 -9.40
CA LYS A 278 0.81 24.30 -10.55
C LYS A 278 -0.15 24.00 -11.70
N HIS A 279 0.26 24.38 -12.91
CA HIS A 279 -0.47 24.10 -14.14
C HIS A 279 0.22 22.98 -14.90
N ILE A 280 -0.51 21.91 -15.21
CA ILE A 280 0.06 20.64 -15.65
C ILE A 280 -0.62 20.19 -16.94
N ARG A 281 0.15 20.05 -18.02
CA ARG A 281 -0.37 19.71 -19.35
C ARG A 281 -1.04 18.34 -19.42
N PHE A 282 -0.54 17.34 -18.71
CA PHE A 282 -1.15 16.00 -18.72
C PHE A 282 -2.49 15.93 -18.00
N LEU A 283 -2.89 16.99 -17.28
CA LEU A 283 -4.23 17.12 -16.69
C LEU A 283 -5.24 17.76 -17.66
N ASN A 284 -4.86 18.07 -18.90
CA ASN A 284 -5.78 18.57 -19.90
C ASN A 284 -6.90 17.56 -20.18
N GLU A 285 -8.09 18.08 -20.46
CA GLU A 285 -9.21 17.29 -20.97
C GLU A 285 -8.82 16.58 -22.26
N ILE A 286 -9.37 15.38 -22.48
CA ILE A 286 -8.97 14.48 -23.58
C ILE A 286 -9.16 15.10 -24.99
N TYR A 287 -10.08 16.06 -25.13
CA TYR A 287 -10.44 16.73 -26.38
C TYR A 287 -10.11 18.23 -26.39
N ALA A 288 -9.15 18.68 -25.57
CA ALA A 288 -8.77 20.10 -25.49
C ALA A 288 -7.58 20.47 -26.36
#